data_AF-A0A969ALK6-F1
#
_entry.id   AF-A0A969ALK6-F1
#
_cell.length_a   1.000
_cell.length_b   1.000
_cell.length_c   1.000
_cell.angle_alpha   90.00
_cell.angle_beta   90.00
_cell.angle_gamma   90.00
#
_symmetry.space_group_name_H-M   'P 1'
#
loop_
_entity.id
_entity.type
_entity.pdbx_description
1 polymer ?
#
loop_
_entity_poly.entity_id
_entity_poly.type
_entity_poly.pdbx_seq_one_letter_code
_entity_poly.pdbx_strand_id
1 'polypeptide(L)'
;MGHLSELHRKYFDRGLRIIGISDEPEGLLQSKVVEERSGSFWIGSDPGGETVAGFIEPGRRGIPHSYIVNASGVVVGEGIPDEATLEKLLGETFDVQLGRELAPQLKSLVRHYEKGSIGSAWSGSERYLADEDRTVAADAEFLRGKCEAYANFLRKLVEEGIAGKSYNVVFDDLKTLRKDFSGMEVSDWPRRRRRSSPPTTPSRTR
;
A
#
# COMPACT_ATOMS: atom_id res chain seq x y z
N MET A 1 17.71 -11.11 -18.77
CA MET A 1 17.28 -9.69 -18.75
C MET A 1 16.06 -9.39 -19.61
N GLY A 2 15.76 -10.17 -20.66
CA GLY A 2 14.54 -10.00 -21.46
C GLY A 2 13.26 -10.03 -20.60
N HIS A 3 13.11 -11.05 -19.75
CA HIS A 3 11.93 -11.19 -18.89
C HIS A 3 11.71 -10.00 -17.93
N LEU A 4 12.75 -9.50 -17.25
CA LEU A 4 12.62 -8.34 -16.36
C LEU A 4 12.24 -7.07 -17.13
N SER A 5 12.76 -6.88 -18.35
CA SER A 5 12.38 -5.74 -19.19
C SER A 5 10.92 -5.82 -19.64
N GLU A 6 10.43 -7.02 -19.97
CA GLU A 6 9.02 -7.26 -20.27
C GLU A 6 8.12 -6.96 -19.07
N LEU A 7 8.44 -7.49 -17.88
CA LEU A 7 7.70 -7.20 -16.65
C LEU A 7 7.71 -5.70 -16.33
N HIS A 8 8.87 -5.05 -16.42
CA HIS A 8 8.98 -3.62 -16.14
C HIS A 8 8.07 -2.82 -17.06
N ARG A 9 8.08 -3.06 -18.38
CA ARG A 9 7.21 -2.37 -19.33
C ARG A 9 5.73 -2.67 -19.08
N LYS A 10 5.39 -3.95 -18.87
CA LYS A 10 4.00 -4.40 -18.70
C LYS A 10 3.33 -3.77 -17.47
N TYR A 11 4.08 -3.62 -16.38
CA TYR A 11 3.55 -3.13 -15.10
C TYR A 11 4.02 -1.72 -14.72
N PHE A 12 4.72 -1.01 -15.62
CA PHE A 12 5.25 0.32 -15.34
C PHE A 12 4.16 1.30 -14.90
N ASP A 13 3.07 1.37 -15.66
CA ASP A 13 1.96 2.28 -15.40
C ASP A 13 1.12 1.86 -14.18
N ARG A 14 1.30 0.61 -13.71
CA ARG A 14 0.69 0.08 -12.48
C ARG A 14 1.60 0.27 -11.26
N GLY A 15 2.70 0.99 -11.41
CA GLY A 15 3.59 1.37 -10.30
C GLY A 15 4.76 0.42 -10.07
N LEU A 16 4.93 -0.65 -10.87
CA LEU A 16 6.14 -1.47 -10.78
C LEU A 16 7.36 -0.68 -11.26
N ARG A 17 8.43 -0.69 -10.47
CA ARG A 17 9.76 -0.20 -10.85
C ARG A 17 10.75 -1.32 -10.63
N ILE A 18 11.60 -1.57 -11.62
CA ILE A 18 12.68 -2.55 -11.50
C ILE A 18 14.01 -1.78 -11.47
N ILE A 19 14.83 -2.09 -10.47
CA ILE A 19 16.15 -1.51 -10.28
C ILE A 19 17.15 -2.65 -10.14
N GLY A 20 18.11 -2.73 -11.07
CA GLY A 20 19.27 -3.59 -10.93
C GLY A 20 20.39 -2.85 -10.21
N ILE A 21 21.16 -3.55 -9.39
CA ILE A 21 22.39 -3.01 -8.77
C ILE A 21 23.53 -3.96 -9.14
N SER A 22 24.66 -3.41 -9.58
CA SER A 22 25.83 -4.19 -10.01
C SER A 22 27.12 -3.54 -9.52
N ASP A 23 28.11 -4.36 -9.20
CA ASP A 23 29.48 -3.97 -8.88
C ASP A 23 30.30 -3.52 -10.09
N GLU A 24 29.75 -3.62 -11.31
CA GLU A 24 30.41 -3.09 -12.49
C GLU A 24 30.35 -1.54 -12.51
N PRO A 25 31.41 -0.86 -12.99
CA PRO A 25 31.41 0.59 -13.14
C PRO A 25 30.42 1.03 -14.23
N GLU A 26 29.90 2.25 -14.10
CA GLU A 26 28.86 2.82 -14.97
C GLU A 26 29.13 2.66 -16.47
N GLY A 27 30.36 2.91 -16.94
CA GLY A 27 30.72 2.77 -18.36
C GLY A 27 30.57 1.34 -18.92
N LEU A 28 30.75 0.32 -18.08
CA LEU A 28 30.53 -1.09 -18.47
C LEU A 28 29.03 -1.45 -18.45
N LEU A 29 28.26 -0.86 -17.54
CA LEU A 29 26.82 -1.08 -17.46
C LEU A 29 26.05 -0.50 -18.65
N GLN A 30 26.46 0.69 -19.09
CA GLN A 30 25.82 1.35 -20.24
C GLN A 30 25.98 0.54 -21.52
N SER A 31 27.19 0.05 -21.80
CA SER A 31 27.45 -0.81 -22.97
C SER A 31 26.75 -2.18 -22.85
N LYS A 32 26.90 -2.90 -21.73
CA LYS A 32 26.37 -4.27 -21.62
C LYS A 32 24.86 -4.39 -21.44
N VAL A 33 24.21 -3.40 -20.84
CA VAL A 33 22.79 -3.55 -20.47
C VAL A 33 21.86 -2.66 -21.30
N VAL A 34 22.26 -1.40 -21.51
CA VAL A 34 21.44 -0.48 -22.30
C VAL A 34 21.64 -0.77 -23.79
N GLU A 35 22.90 -0.83 -24.23
CA GLU A 35 23.21 -0.95 -25.67
C GLU A 35 23.12 -2.40 -26.17
N GLU A 36 23.69 -3.37 -25.46
CA GLU A 36 23.70 -4.78 -25.91
C GLU A 36 22.41 -5.56 -25.59
N ARG A 37 21.70 -5.21 -24.50
CA ARG A 37 20.56 -6.00 -23.99
C ARG A 37 19.22 -5.28 -24.00
N SER A 38 19.17 -4.03 -24.47
CA SER A 38 17.95 -3.21 -24.53
C SER A 38 17.18 -3.20 -23.21
N GLY A 39 17.89 -3.12 -22.07
CA GLY A 39 17.28 -3.09 -20.75
C GLY A 39 16.38 -1.87 -20.60
N SER A 40 15.11 -2.09 -20.28
CA SER A 40 14.13 -0.99 -20.11
C SER A 40 13.95 -0.56 -18.66
N PHE A 41 14.86 -0.95 -17.76
CA PHE A 41 14.78 -0.72 -16.33
C PHE A 41 16.07 -0.06 -15.82
N TRP A 42 16.01 0.56 -14.64
CA TRP A 42 17.14 1.30 -14.10
C TRP A 42 18.22 0.38 -13.56
N ILE A 43 19.49 0.75 -13.75
CA ILE A 43 20.62 0.01 -13.20
C ILE A 43 21.59 0.98 -12.54
N GLY A 44 21.89 0.71 -11.26
CA GLY A 44 22.90 1.44 -10.49
C GLY A 44 24.25 0.71 -10.49
N SER A 45 25.32 1.48 -10.58
CA SER A 45 26.68 1.03 -10.31
C SER A 45 26.97 1.14 -8.80
N ASP A 46 27.47 0.06 -8.20
CA ASP A 46 27.91 -0.05 -6.81
C ASP A 46 29.23 -0.84 -6.71
N PRO A 47 30.34 -0.35 -7.29
CA PRO A 47 31.61 -1.10 -7.32
C PRO A 47 32.20 -1.37 -5.94
N GLY A 48 31.82 -0.56 -4.94
CA GLY A 48 32.19 -0.76 -3.54
C GLY A 48 31.32 -1.79 -2.81
N GLY A 49 30.22 -2.24 -3.41
CA GLY A 49 29.27 -3.17 -2.79
C GLY A 49 28.58 -2.62 -1.55
N GLU A 50 28.58 -1.30 -1.35
CA GLU A 50 28.03 -0.64 -0.16
C GLU A 50 26.51 -0.79 -0.11
N THR A 51 25.87 -0.71 -1.28
CA THR A 51 24.42 -0.93 -1.40
C THR A 51 24.12 -2.39 -1.10
N VAL A 52 24.84 -3.33 -1.73
CA VAL A 52 24.63 -4.77 -1.52
C VAL A 52 24.81 -5.16 -0.05
N ALA A 53 25.81 -4.62 0.63
CA ALA A 53 26.07 -4.86 2.06
C ALA A 53 24.91 -4.43 2.96
N GLY A 54 24.12 -3.43 2.55
CA GLY A 54 22.92 -3.00 3.28
C GLY A 54 21.69 -3.88 3.08
N PHE A 55 21.63 -4.65 1.99
CA PHE A 55 20.47 -5.47 1.61
C PHE A 55 20.69 -6.98 1.75
N ILE A 56 21.93 -7.45 1.81
CA ILE A 56 22.25 -8.88 1.94
C ILE A 56 22.92 -9.13 3.28
N GLU A 57 22.29 -9.97 4.12
CA GLU A 57 22.92 -10.41 5.36
C GLU A 57 24.26 -11.11 5.07
N PRO A 58 25.32 -10.81 5.86
CA PRO A 58 26.60 -11.50 5.72
C PRO A 58 26.41 -13.01 5.78
N GLY A 59 26.72 -13.71 4.68
CA GLY A 59 26.63 -15.18 4.59
C GLY A 59 25.48 -15.74 3.76
N ARG A 60 24.54 -14.91 3.27
CA ARG A 60 23.61 -15.34 2.21
C ARG A 60 24.39 -15.58 0.91
N ARG A 61 24.39 -16.83 0.41
CA ARG A 61 25.02 -17.22 -0.86
C ARG A 61 24.00 -17.13 -2.00
N GLY A 62 24.38 -16.48 -3.10
CA GLY A 62 23.66 -16.52 -4.38
C GLY A 62 23.44 -15.14 -4.98
N ILE A 63 24.33 -14.74 -5.89
CA ILE A 63 24.06 -13.65 -6.84
C ILE A 63 23.64 -14.34 -8.15
N PRO A 64 22.53 -13.93 -8.80
CA PRO A 64 21.67 -12.79 -8.50
C PRO A 64 20.67 -13.06 -7.37
N HIS A 65 20.40 -12.03 -6.57
CA HIS A 65 19.32 -12.00 -5.57
C HIS A 65 18.42 -10.79 -5.84
N SER A 66 17.13 -10.93 -5.59
CA SER A 66 16.16 -9.84 -5.79
C SER A 66 15.17 -9.76 -4.66
N TYR A 67 14.72 -8.54 -4.39
CA TYR A 67 13.72 -8.22 -3.40
C TYR A 67 12.56 -7.50 -4.09
N ILE A 68 11.34 -7.80 -3.67
CA ILE A 68 10.17 -7.02 -4.03
C ILE A 68 9.93 -6.05 -2.88
N VAL A 69 10.00 -4.76 -3.19
CA VAL A 69 9.83 -3.70 -2.22
C VAL A 69 8.54 -2.96 -2.55
N ASN A 70 7.64 -2.83 -1.57
CA ASN A 70 6.41 -2.06 -1.77
C ASN A 70 6.70 -0.54 -1.75
N ALA A 71 5.70 0.28 -2.06
CA ALA A 71 5.84 1.74 -2.10
C ALA A 71 6.29 2.36 -0.75
N SER A 72 6.12 1.64 0.36
CA SER A 72 6.53 2.03 1.70
C SER A 72 7.96 1.61 2.05
N GLY A 73 8.73 1.05 1.10
CA GLY A 73 10.13 0.66 1.31
C GLY A 73 10.32 -0.68 2.02
N VAL A 74 9.29 -1.54 2.05
CA VAL A 74 9.31 -2.82 2.80
C VAL A 74 9.47 -3.99 1.85
N VAL A 75 10.35 -4.92 2.21
CA VAL A 75 10.49 -6.20 1.49
C VAL A 75 9.25 -7.05 1.71
N VAL A 76 8.48 -7.25 0.65
CA VAL A 76 7.25 -8.07 0.63
C VAL A 76 7.45 -9.40 -0.10
N GLY A 77 8.63 -9.61 -0.70
CA GLY A 77 9.00 -10.86 -1.33
C GLY A 77 10.49 -10.91 -1.65
N GLU A 78 10.98 -12.13 -1.88
CA GLU A 78 12.36 -12.41 -2.29
C GLU A 78 12.35 -13.29 -3.54
N GLY A 79 13.40 -13.17 -4.37
CA GLY A 79 13.51 -13.87 -5.64
C GLY A 79 12.87 -13.12 -6.81
N ILE A 80 13.01 -13.68 -8.02
CA ILE A 80 12.43 -13.08 -9.23
C ILE A 80 10.93 -13.37 -9.18
N PRO A 81 10.05 -12.35 -9.10
CA PRO A 81 8.63 -12.59 -9.01
C PRO A 81 8.09 -13.18 -10.32
N ASP A 82 7.16 -14.13 -10.21
CA ASP A 82 6.32 -14.52 -11.33
C ASP A 82 5.22 -13.48 -11.57
N GLU A 83 4.58 -13.56 -12.74
CA GLU A 83 3.51 -12.63 -13.10
C GLU A 83 2.32 -12.71 -12.14
N ALA A 84 1.97 -13.90 -11.64
CA ALA A 84 0.85 -14.07 -10.72
C ALA A 84 1.10 -13.35 -9.39
N THR A 85 2.32 -13.39 -8.89
CA THR A 85 2.76 -12.67 -7.69
C THR A 85 2.70 -11.16 -7.91
N LEU A 86 3.18 -10.68 -9.06
CA LEU A 86 3.05 -9.26 -9.41
C LEU A 86 1.60 -8.83 -9.54
N GLU A 87 0.76 -9.64 -10.20
CA GLU A 87 -0.67 -9.34 -10.33
C GLU A 87 -1.38 -9.30 -8.99
N LYS A 88 -1.01 -10.17 -8.04
CA LYS A 88 -1.53 -10.11 -6.68
C LYS A 88 -1.05 -8.86 -5.94
N LEU A 89 0.25 -8.58 -5.94
CA LEU A 89 0.82 -7.44 -5.23
C LEU A 89 0.37 -6.09 -5.80
N LEU A 90 0.24 -6.00 -7.13
CA LEU A 90 -0.27 -4.82 -7.82
C LEU A 90 -1.80 -4.76 -7.80
N GLY A 91 -2.48 -5.90 -7.68
CA GLY A 91 -3.94 -6.01 -7.54
C GLY A 91 -4.42 -5.73 -6.12
N GLU A 92 -3.55 -5.88 -5.11
CA GLU A 92 -3.73 -5.38 -3.74
C GLU A 92 -3.46 -3.87 -3.66
N THR A 93 -3.70 -3.12 -4.74
CA THR A 93 -3.86 -1.67 -4.70
C THR A 93 -5.33 -1.34 -4.76
N PHE A 94 -5.81 -0.54 -3.82
CA PHE A 94 -7.19 -0.09 -3.88
C PHE A 94 -7.32 0.97 -4.97
N ASP A 95 -8.09 0.66 -6.00
CA ASP A 95 -8.39 1.61 -7.07
C ASP A 95 -9.24 2.77 -6.52
N VAL A 96 -8.63 3.95 -6.43
CA VAL A 96 -9.26 5.20 -6.01
C VAL A 96 -10.07 5.86 -7.12
N GLN A 97 -10.31 5.18 -8.25
CA GLN A 97 -11.22 5.64 -9.29
C GLN A 97 -12.66 5.18 -9.04
N LEU A 98 -13.61 6.07 -9.31
CA LEU A 98 -15.04 5.78 -9.15
C LEU A 98 -15.62 4.96 -10.30
N GLY A 99 -14.96 4.96 -11.48
CA GLY A 99 -15.38 4.21 -12.67
C GLY A 99 -16.68 4.72 -13.33
N ARG A 100 -17.28 5.79 -12.79
CA ARG A 100 -18.44 6.49 -13.36
C ARG A 100 -18.47 7.93 -12.85
N GLU A 101 -19.10 8.82 -13.63
CA GLU A 101 -19.41 10.17 -13.19
C GLU A 101 -20.59 10.15 -12.22
N LEU A 102 -20.49 10.93 -11.13
CA LEU A 102 -21.54 11.07 -10.13
C LEU A 102 -22.26 12.41 -10.29
N ALA A 103 -23.42 12.55 -9.65
CA ALA A 103 -24.20 13.77 -9.64
C ALA A 103 -23.33 15.03 -9.38
N PRO A 104 -23.53 16.15 -10.12
CA PRO A 104 -22.71 17.36 -10.01
C PRO A 104 -22.60 17.93 -8.59
N GLN A 105 -23.63 17.73 -7.76
CA GLN A 105 -23.71 18.12 -6.35
C GLN A 105 -22.61 17.45 -5.50
N LEU A 106 -22.15 16.27 -5.90
CA LEU A 106 -21.13 15.48 -5.21
C LEU A 106 -19.71 15.80 -5.71
N LYS A 107 -19.53 16.71 -6.66
CA LYS A 107 -18.23 17.00 -7.30
C LYS A 107 -17.11 17.36 -6.30
N SER A 108 -17.44 18.05 -5.22
CA SER A 108 -16.46 18.36 -4.17
C SER A 108 -16.04 17.10 -3.39
N LEU A 109 -16.98 16.19 -3.13
CA LEU A 109 -16.72 14.92 -2.45
C LEU A 109 -15.94 13.95 -3.32
N VAL A 110 -16.26 13.88 -4.62
CA VAL A 110 -15.48 13.13 -5.62
C VAL A 110 -14.03 13.61 -5.61
N ARG A 111 -13.80 14.92 -5.59
CA ARG A 111 -12.44 15.49 -5.50
C ARG A 111 -11.74 15.11 -4.19
N HIS A 112 -12.45 15.04 -3.07
CA HIS A 112 -11.86 14.57 -1.81
C HIS A 112 -11.46 13.09 -1.91
N TYR A 113 -12.30 12.27 -2.53
CA TYR A 113 -12.03 10.85 -2.75
C TYR A 113 -10.80 10.63 -3.65
N GLU A 114 -10.76 11.25 -4.82
CA GLU A 114 -9.65 11.13 -5.78
C GLU A 114 -8.31 11.64 -5.23
N LYS A 115 -8.34 12.62 -4.32
CA LYS A 115 -7.14 13.15 -3.63
C LYS A 115 -6.72 12.32 -2.42
N GLY A 116 -7.35 11.17 -2.17
CA GLY A 116 -7.05 10.32 -1.02
C GLY A 116 -7.55 10.87 0.32
N SER A 117 -8.34 11.95 0.33
CA SER A 117 -9.01 12.47 1.54
C SER A 117 -10.33 11.71 1.77
N ILE A 118 -10.23 10.39 1.90
CA ILE A 118 -11.38 9.47 1.84
C ILE A 118 -12.36 9.71 3.01
N GLY A 119 -11.84 10.06 4.17
CA GLY A 119 -12.64 10.43 5.33
C GLY A 119 -13.57 11.61 5.10
N SER A 120 -13.04 12.68 4.49
CA SER A 120 -13.82 13.87 4.14
C SER A 120 -14.88 13.55 3.09
N ALA A 121 -14.57 12.68 2.12
CA ALA A 121 -15.54 12.22 1.13
C ALA A 121 -16.67 11.40 1.79
N TRP A 122 -16.32 10.49 2.71
CA TRP A 122 -17.30 9.67 3.43
C TRP A 122 -18.20 10.51 4.35
N SER A 123 -17.64 11.32 5.25
CA SER A 123 -18.46 12.16 6.15
C SER A 123 -19.28 13.18 5.36
N GLY A 124 -18.70 13.74 4.29
CA GLY A 124 -19.41 14.68 3.43
C GLY A 124 -20.58 14.06 2.67
N SER A 125 -20.57 12.75 2.41
CA SER A 125 -21.66 12.04 1.73
C SER A 125 -22.95 11.96 2.56
N GLU A 126 -22.85 12.04 3.90
CA GLU A 126 -24.00 11.85 4.80
C GLU A 126 -25.15 12.82 4.53
N ARG A 127 -24.82 14.07 4.22
CA ARG A 127 -25.82 15.11 3.96
C ARG A 127 -26.62 14.88 2.68
N TYR A 128 -26.16 13.99 1.80
CA TYR A 128 -26.81 13.69 0.52
C TYR A 128 -27.58 12.36 0.54
N LEU A 129 -27.46 11.55 1.61
CA LEU A 129 -28.16 10.26 1.71
C LEU A 129 -29.68 10.42 1.79
N ALA A 130 -30.16 11.56 2.29
CA ALA A 130 -31.58 11.89 2.41
C ALA A 130 -32.00 12.99 1.42
N ASP A 131 -31.26 13.18 0.32
CA ASP A 131 -31.60 14.16 -0.71
C ASP A 131 -32.93 13.79 -1.38
N GLU A 132 -33.72 14.80 -1.74
CA GLU A 132 -34.99 14.61 -2.46
C GLU A 132 -34.77 14.02 -3.86
N ASP A 133 -33.62 14.36 -4.47
CA ASP A 133 -33.17 13.76 -5.72
C ASP A 133 -32.61 12.36 -5.46
N ARG A 134 -33.37 11.35 -5.91
CA ARG A 134 -33.00 9.93 -5.79
C ARG A 134 -31.67 9.59 -6.46
N THR A 135 -31.28 10.31 -7.51
CA THR A 135 -29.98 10.09 -8.17
C THR A 135 -28.85 10.59 -7.29
N VAL A 136 -29.00 11.76 -6.66
CA VAL A 136 -28.02 12.31 -5.73
C VAL A 136 -27.85 11.40 -4.51
N ALA A 137 -28.95 10.91 -3.95
CA ALA A 137 -28.92 9.96 -2.84
C ALA A 137 -28.23 8.65 -3.20
N ALA A 138 -28.57 8.04 -4.35
CA ALA A 138 -27.95 6.80 -4.81
C ALA A 138 -26.44 6.97 -5.11
N ASP A 139 -26.04 8.09 -5.68
CA ASP A 139 -24.63 8.37 -5.94
C ASP A 139 -23.84 8.66 -4.66
N ALA A 140 -24.47 9.28 -3.66
CA ALA A 140 -23.88 9.46 -2.34
C ALA A 140 -23.68 8.11 -1.63
N GLU A 141 -24.66 7.20 -1.68
CA GLU A 141 -24.53 5.83 -1.19
C GLU A 141 -23.40 5.07 -1.89
N PHE A 142 -23.31 5.17 -3.22
CA PHE A 142 -22.24 4.55 -3.99
C PHE A 142 -20.86 5.06 -3.57
N LEU A 143 -20.69 6.39 -3.47
CA LEU A 143 -19.44 7.00 -3.02
C LEU A 143 -19.08 6.55 -1.60
N ARG A 144 -20.07 6.49 -0.71
CA ARG A 144 -19.90 6.01 0.67
C ARG A 144 -19.41 4.57 0.71
N GLY A 145 -20.02 3.68 -0.07
CA GLY A 145 -19.60 2.28 -0.19
C GLY A 145 -18.16 2.13 -0.71
N LYS A 146 -17.75 2.99 -1.65
CA LYS A 146 -16.36 3.06 -2.12
C LYS A 146 -15.38 3.50 -1.03
N CYS A 147 -15.74 4.49 -0.22
CA CYS A 147 -14.93 4.89 0.94
C CYS A 147 -14.81 3.78 2.00
N GLU A 148 -15.90 3.06 2.26
CA GLU A 148 -15.92 1.93 3.21
C GLU A 148 -15.07 0.76 2.72
N ALA A 149 -15.13 0.44 1.43
CA ALA A 149 -14.26 -0.56 0.83
C ALA A 149 -12.77 -0.21 1.00
N TYR A 150 -12.40 1.07 0.85
CA TYR A 150 -11.03 1.53 1.11
C TYR A 150 -10.64 1.39 2.58
N ALA A 151 -11.52 1.78 3.50
CA ALA A 151 -11.28 1.64 4.93
C ALA A 151 -11.05 0.16 5.32
N ASN A 152 -11.83 -0.76 4.75
CA ASN A 152 -11.67 -2.20 4.96
C ASN A 152 -10.37 -2.73 4.36
N PHE A 153 -9.97 -2.25 3.19
CA PHE A 153 -8.68 -2.56 2.59
C PHE A 153 -7.51 -2.13 3.50
N LEU A 154 -7.49 -0.88 3.97
CA LEU A 154 -6.48 -0.40 4.91
C LEU A 154 -6.45 -1.22 6.21
N ARG A 155 -7.61 -1.63 6.72
CA ARG A 155 -7.69 -2.50 7.90
C ARG A 155 -7.03 -3.85 7.66
N LYS A 156 -7.30 -4.47 6.52
CA LYS A 156 -6.68 -5.74 6.14
C LYS A 156 -5.15 -5.60 6.10
N LEU A 157 -4.63 -4.53 5.48
CA LEU A 157 -3.19 -4.24 5.46
C LEU A 157 -2.61 -4.08 6.89
N VAL A 158 -3.33 -3.38 7.77
CA VAL A 158 -2.95 -3.22 9.18
C VAL A 158 -2.92 -4.57 9.90
N GLU A 159 -3.95 -5.41 9.73
CA GLU A 159 -4.04 -6.72 10.37
C GLU A 159 -2.91 -7.66 9.91
N GLU A 160 -2.68 -7.72 8.60
CA GLU A 160 -1.59 -8.51 8.01
C GLU A 160 -0.22 -7.99 8.46
N GLY A 161 -0.03 -6.67 8.52
CA GLY A 161 1.18 -6.05 9.02
C GLY A 161 1.43 -6.32 10.51
N ILE A 162 0.39 -6.34 11.34
CA ILE A 162 0.50 -6.71 12.76
C ILE A 162 0.87 -8.19 12.88
N ALA A 163 0.20 -9.07 12.13
CA ALA A 163 0.50 -10.51 12.12
C ALA A 163 1.95 -10.79 11.70
N GLY A 164 2.43 -10.04 10.69
CA GLY A 164 3.82 -10.09 10.21
C GLY A 164 4.84 -9.36 11.09
N LYS A 165 4.42 -8.73 12.21
CA LYS A 165 5.26 -7.90 13.10
C LYS A 165 5.92 -6.69 12.39
N SER A 166 5.33 -6.22 11.31
CA SER A 166 5.78 -5.08 10.50
C SER A 166 5.23 -3.75 11.02
N TYR A 167 5.48 -3.44 12.29
CA TYR A 167 4.83 -2.33 13.01
C TYR A 167 5.10 -0.94 12.43
N ASN A 168 6.26 -0.73 11.79
CA ASN A 168 6.61 0.56 11.18
C ASN A 168 5.72 0.89 9.97
N VAL A 169 5.27 -0.15 9.25
CA VAL A 169 4.42 -0.04 8.05
C VAL A 169 2.98 0.23 8.45
N VAL A 170 2.53 -0.51 9.46
CA VAL A 170 1.19 -0.41 10.03
C VAL A 170 0.91 0.98 10.60
N PHE A 171 1.93 1.71 11.06
CA PHE A 171 1.73 2.96 11.78
C PHE A 171 1.15 4.08 10.89
N ASP A 172 1.52 4.15 9.61
CA ASP A 172 1.00 5.17 8.69
C ASP A 172 -0.41 4.82 8.21
N ASP A 173 -0.71 3.54 7.97
CA ASP A 173 -2.07 3.07 7.68
C ASP A 173 -2.99 3.29 8.90
N LEU A 174 -2.49 3.04 10.11
CA LEU A 174 -3.20 3.35 11.37
C LEU A 174 -3.44 4.85 11.55
N LYS A 175 -2.46 5.70 11.22
CA LYS A 175 -2.65 7.16 11.25
C LYS A 175 -3.73 7.58 10.27
N THR A 176 -3.71 7.04 9.06
CA THR A 176 -4.70 7.31 8.01
C THR A 176 -6.08 6.85 8.47
N LEU A 177 -6.21 5.62 8.97
CA LEU A 177 -7.45 5.11 9.56
C LEU A 177 -7.97 5.98 10.69
N ARG A 178 -7.09 6.40 11.60
CA ARG A 178 -7.47 7.27 12.72
C ARG A 178 -7.85 8.67 12.29
N LYS A 179 -7.12 9.26 11.34
CA LYS A 179 -7.35 10.64 10.88
C LYS A 179 -8.64 10.72 10.07
N ASP A 180 -8.80 9.83 9.11
CA ASP A 180 -9.84 9.93 8.09
C ASP A 180 -11.12 9.19 8.49
N PHE A 181 -11.05 8.19 9.36
CA PHE A 181 -12.21 7.35 9.70
C PHE A 181 -12.57 7.36 11.20
N SER A 182 -12.22 8.42 11.93
CA SER A 182 -12.47 8.54 13.39
C SER A 182 -13.95 8.53 13.82
N GLY A 183 -14.90 8.63 12.88
CA GLY A 183 -16.35 8.62 13.14
C GLY A 183 -17.13 7.48 12.49
N MET A 184 -16.48 6.60 11.72
CA MET A 184 -17.17 5.43 11.19
C MET A 184 -17.37 4.39 12.31
N GLU A 185 -18.61 3.99 12.56
CA GLU A 185 -18.87 2.75 13.31
C GLU A 185 -18.56 1.56 12.39
N VAL A 186 -17.29 1.19 12.36
CA VAL A 186 -16.87 -0.03 11.67
C VAL A 186 -16.76 -1.10 12.74
N SER A 187 -17.69 -2.06 12.69
CA SER A 187 -17.73 -3.23 13.56
C SER A 187 -16.34 -3.87 13.66
N ASP A 188 -15.93 -4.17 14.90
CA ASP A 188 -14.75 -4.96 15.25
C ASP A 188 -13.36 -4.33 15.03
N TRP A 189 -13.20 -3.04 15.35
CA TRP A 189 -11.86 -2.62 15.81
C TRP A 189 -11.52 -3.40 17.09
N PRO A 190 -10.28 -3.90 17.28
CA PRO A 190 -9.83 -4.35 18.59
C PRO A 190 -9.74 -3.09 19.46
N ARG A 191 -10.89 -2.66 20.01
CA ARG A 191 -10.93 -1.76 21.15
C ARG A 191 -9.97 -2.40 22.11
N ARG A 192 -8.85 -1.70 22.40
CA ARG A 192 -7.95 -2.07 23.50
C ARG A 192 -8.88 -2.57 24.59
N ARG A 193 -8.86 -3.87 24.89
CA ARG A 193 -9.48 -4.37 26.10
C ARG A 193 -8.79 -3.52 27.15
N ARG A 194 -9.46 -2.49 27.67
CA ARG A 194 -9.02 -1.79 28.85
C ARG A 194 -8.81 -2.96 29.80
N ARG A 195 -7.56 -3.24 30.15
CA ARG A 195 -7.26 -4.23 31.18
C ARG A 195 -8.17 -3.82 32.32
N SER A 196 -9.20 -4.61 32.56
CA SER A 196 -10.04 -4.47 33.74
C SER A 196 -9.04 -4.46 34.89
N SER A 197 -9.01 -3.35 35.63
CA SER A 197 -8.14 -3.21 36.79
C SER A 197 -8.27 -4.48 37.62
N PRO A 198 -7.15 -5.09 38.07
CA PRO A 198 -7.24 -6.27 38.91
C PRO A 198 -8.11 -5.94 40.12
N PRO A 199 -8.99 -6.88 40.57
CA PRO A 199 -9.86 -6.65 41.70
C PRO A 199 -9.00 -6.30 42.92
N THR A 200 -9.30 -5.15 43.54
CA THR A 200 -8.69 -4.70 44.78
C THR A 200 -9.02 -5.73 45.86
N THR A 201 -8.02 -6.48 46.32
CA THR A 201 -8.17 -7.42 47.42
C THR A 201 -8.56 -6.64 48.68
N PRO A 202 -9.67 -6.98 49.38
CA PRO A 202 -10.01 -6.30 50.62
C PRO A 202 -8.97 -6.64 51.69
N SER A 203 -8.37 -5.59 52.24
CA SER A 203 -7.48 -5.62 53.39
C SER A 203 -8.18 -6.24 54.58
N ARG A 204 -7.69 -7.40 55.02
CA ARG A 204 -8.18 -8.13 56.18
C ARG A 204 -7.60 -7.47 57.43
N THR A 205 -8.39 -6.66 58.12
CA THR A 205 -8.07 -6.14 59.46
C THR A 205 -8.10 -7.30 60.47
N ARG A 206 -7.11 -7.29 61.37
CA ARG A 206 -6.98 -8.21 62.52
C ARG A 206 -8.08 -7.97 63.54
#